data_AF-A0A7H4NZ21-F1
#
_entry.id   AF-A0A7H4NZ21-F1
#
_cell.length_a   1.000
_cell.length_b   1.000
_cell.length_c   1.000
_cell.angle_alpha   90.00
_cell.angle_beta   90.00
_cell.angle_gamma   90.00
#
_symmetry.space_group_name_H-M   'P 1'
#
loop_
_entity.id
_entity.type
_entity.pdbx_description
1 polymer ?
#
loop_
_entity_poly.entity_id
_entity_poly.type
_entity_poly.pdbx_seq_one_letter_code
_entity_poly.pdbx_strand_id
1 'polypeptide(L)'
;MNIFLSNWHPHADGMTRDTEIFQKALDTLSQAGGGTLVVESGKYYLGGLRMGSNTCLWLSPGAELIVSDNYADFTQAVALSRAECSDRAFLYARDAENISICGGGTIYGNADGWFSSSVDDMGYRTPAEQRPRIILLENCQRVRLENIRVHHAPMWTIHLVSCSQVVIDGISVDNDLTMANTDALDIDSCQQVHIANSFFSAADDAICLKTTDKPAAIQRPLRQVTIVNCTLRSKKLRF
;
A
#
# COMPACT_ATOMS: atom_id res chain seq x y z
N MET A 1 -8.15 17.44 -13.11
CA MET A 1 -6.93 18.29 -13.19
C MET A 1 -5.73 17.37 -13.12
N ASN A 2 -4.67 17.61 -13.90
CA ASN A 2 -3.42 16.87 -13.76
C ASN A 2 -2.35 17.84 -13.26
N ILE A 3 -1.64 17.46 -12.21
CA ILE A 3 -0.45 18.16 -11.74
C ILE A 3 0.75 17.21 -11.82
N PHE A 4 1.90 17.79 -12.06
CA PHE A 4 3.17 17.09 -12.27
C PHE A 4 4.02 17.27 -11.01
N LEU A 5 4.56 16.18 -10.47
CA LEU A 5 5.37 16.24 -9.26
C LEU A 5 6.63 17.09 -9.52
N SER A 6 7.17 17.07 -10.74
CA SER A 6 8.32 17.91 -11.12
C SER A 6 8.12 19.41 -10.82
N ASN A 7 6.88 19.92 -10.84
CA ASN A 7 6.58 21.32 -10.52
C ASN A 7 6.85 21.68 -9.04
N TRP A 8 6.99 20.67 -8.19
CA TRP A 8 7.29 20.79 -6.77
C TRP A 8 8.78 20.61 -6.46
N HIS A 9 9.60 20.36 -7.47
CA HIS A 9 11.06 20.24 -7.37
C HIS A 9 11.52 19.16 -6.36
N PRO A 10 11.06 17.90 -6.48
CA PRO A 10 11.57 16.80 -5.65
C PRO A 10 13.07 16.60 -5.87
N HIS A 11 13.75 16.05 -4.86
CA HIS A 11 15.15 15.65 -4.97
C HIS A 11 15.31 14.47 -5.95
N ALA A 12 14.40 13.49 -5.88
CA ALA A 12 14.35 12.36 -6.81
C ALA A 12 15.66 11.54 -6.93
N ASP A 13 16.50 11.59 -5.89
CA ASP A 13 17.81 10.92 -5.82
C ASP A 13 17.77 9.56 -5.11
N GLY A 14 16.60 9.16 -4.58
CA GLY A 14 16.39 7.94 -3.82
C GLY A 14 17.02 7.94 -2.43
N MET A 15 17.51 9.08 -1.95
CA MET A 15 18.24 9.22 -0.68
C MET A 15 17.67 10.35 0.18
N THR A 16 17.46 11.51 -0.43
CA THR A 16 16.89 12.68 0.22
C THR A 16 15.37 12.52 0.31
N ARG A 17 14.83 12.76 1.50
CA ARG A 17 13.42 12.51 1.79
C ARG A 17 12.51 13.54 1.13
N ASP A 18 11.66 13.09 0.20
CA ASP A 18 10.73 13.91 -0.58
C ASP A 18 9.30 13.98 0.02
N THR A 19 9.09 13.43 1.23
CA THR A 19 7.74 13.25 1.83
C THR A 19 6.91 14.53 1.85
N GLU A 20 7.49 15.65 2.30
CA GLU A 20 6.76 16.92 2.39
C GLU A 20 6.40 17.49 1.02
N ILE A 21 7.23 17.23 0.01
CA ILE A 21 7.02 17.67 -1.37
C ILE A 21 5.82 16.92 -1.95
N PHE A 22 5.79 15.59 -1.78
CA PHE A 22 4.67 14.75 -2.17
C PHE A 22 3.38 15.12 -1.45
N GLN A 23 3.44 15.30 -0.12
CA GLN A 23 2.25 15.61 0.66
C GLN A 23 1.64 16.95 0.23
N LYS A 24 2.47 17.99 0.02
CA LYS A 24 1.96 19.28 -0.45
C LYS A 24 1.30 19.19 -1.84
N ALA A 25 1.82 18.36 -2.74
CA ALA A 25 1.22 18.12 -4.04
C ALA A 25 -0.15 17.43 -3.92
N LEU A 26 -0.26 16.40 -3.07
CA LEU A 26 -1.52 15.71 -2.78
C LEU A 26 -2.55 16.64 -2.12
N ASP A 27 -2.11 17.46 -1.17
CA ASP A 27 -2.97 18.44 -0.49
C ASP A 27 -3.51 19.48 -1.48
N THR A 28 -2.68 19.94 -2.41
CA THR A 28 -3.08 20.89 -3.45
C THR A 28 -4.13 20.29 -4.39
N LEU A 29 -3.98 19.02 -4.77
CA LEU A 29 -5.01 18.30 -5.53
C LEU A 29 -6.32 18.22 -4.74
N SER A 30 -6.25 17.84 -3.47
CA SER A 30 -7.44 17.72 -2.63
C SER A 30 -8.16 19.06 -2.49
N GLN A 31 -7.42 20.17 -2.32
CA GLN A 31 -7.99 21.52 -2.22
C GLN A 31 -8.65 21.97 -3.54
N ALA A 32 -8.13 21.51 -4.68
CA ALA A 32 -8.71 21.77 -5.99
C ALA A 32 -9.90 20.84 -6.34
N GLY A 33 -10.35 19.99 -5.40
CA GLY A 33 -11.45 19.05 -5.59
C GLY A 33 -11.05 17.70 -6.20
N GLY A 34 -9.75 17.47 -6.40
CA GLY A 34 -9.18 16.23 -6.90
C GLY A 34 -8.49 16.36 -8.26
N GLY A 35 -8.01 15.22 -8.75
CA GLY A 35 -7.28 15.10 -9.99
C GLY A 35 -6.18 14.04 -9.90
N THR A 36 -5.22 14.17 -10.80
CA THR A 36 -4.10 13.26 -10.95
C THR A 36 -2.81 13.92 -10.50
N LEU A 37 -2.10 13.30 -9.56
CA LEU A 37 -0.68 13.56 -9.33
C LEU A 37 0.11 12.63 -10.24
N VAL A 38 0.74 13.19 -11.27
CA VAL A 38 1.67 12.46 -12.12
C VAL A 38 3.02 12.47 -11.44
N VAL A 39 3.49 11.29 -11.04
CA VAL A 39 4.84 11.05 -10.55
C VAL A 39 5.66 10.56 -11.75
N GLU A 40 6.61 11.39 -12.17
CA GLU A 40 7.49 11.07 -13.28
C GLU A 40 8.56 10.03 -12.89
N SER A 41 9.34 9.59 -13.88
CA SER A 41 10.46 8.67 -13.63
C SER A 41 11.47 9.31 -12.66
N GLY A 42 11.91 8.53 -11.67
CA GLY A 42 12.79 8.99 -10.60
C GLY A 42 12.75 8.04 -9.41
N LYS A 43 13.67 8.22 -8.47
CA LYS A 43 13.71 7.46 -7.21
C LYS A 43 13.34 8.40 -6.06
N TYR A 44 12.29 8.12 -5.34
CA TYR A 44 11.74 9.03 -4.33
C TYR A 44 11.76 8.36 -2.97
N TYR A 45 12.58 8.85 -2.04
CA TYR A 45 12.63 8.35 -0.67
C TYR A 45 11.55 9.00 0.18
N LEU A 46 10.63 8.22 0.75
CA LEU A 46 9.37 8.72 1.28
C LEU A 46 8.96 8.07 2.61
N GLY A 47 8.48 8.91 3.52
CA GLY A 47 7.69 8.52 4.68
C GLY A 47 6.20 8.36 4.32
N GLY A 48 5.34 8.39 5.33
CA GLY A 48 3.89 8.26 5.11
C GLY A 48 3.31 9.41 4.29
N LEU A 49 2.29 9.12 3.49
CA LEU A 49 1.53 10.05 2.66
C LEU A 49 0.04 9.80 2.85
N ARG A 50 -0.74 10.88 2.90
CA ARG A 50 -2.19 10.84 2.98
C ARG A 50 -2.83 11.34 1.70
N MET A 51 -3.74 10.53 1.15
CA MET A 51 -4.52 10.85 -0.04
C MET A 51 -5.95 11.26 0.34
N GLY A 52 -6.50 12.22 -0.40
CA GLY A 52 -7.91 12.65 -0.30
C GLY A 52 -8.81 11.97 -1.34
N SER A 53 -10.10 12.30 -1.31
CA SER A 53 -11.05 11.89 -2.35
C SER A 53 -10.64 12.42 -3.73
N ASN A 54 -11.17 11.79 -4.78
CA ASN A 54 -10.98 12.17 -6.18
C ASN A 54 -9.51 12.23 -6.60
N THR A 55 -8.66 11.40 -5.98
CA THR A 55 -7.21 11.41 -6.20
C THR A 55 -6.79 10.21 -7.04
N CYS A 56 -6.10 10.48 -8.15
CA CYS A 56 -5.33 9.51 -8.90
C CYS A 56 -3.83 9.74 -8.66
N LEU A 57 -3.14 8.79 -8.04
CA LEU A 57 -1.68 8.75 -7.99
C LEU A 57 -1.17 7.96 -9.19
N TRP A 58 -0.71 8.66 -10.22
CA TRP A 58 -0.21 8.06 -11.45
C TRP A 58 1.33 7.94 -11.39
N LEU A 59 1.82 6.73 -11.17
CA LEU A 59 3.23 6.40 -11.14
C LEU A 59 3.69 6.03 -12.56
N SER A 60 4.40 6.92 -13.23
CA SER A 60 4.91 6.66 -14.58
C SER A 60 5.86 5.46 -14.58
N PRO A 61 6.01 4.72 -15.70
CA PRO A 61 7.05 3.70 -15.81
C PRO A 61 8.42 4.30 -15.51
N GLY A 62 9.18 3.69 -14.60
CA GLY A 62 10.45 4.22 -14.10
C GLY A 62 10.35 5.10 -12.85
N ALA A 63 9.14 5.43 -12.38
CA ALA A 63 8.93 5.99 -11.05
C ALA A 63 9.10 4.88 -10.00
N GLU A 64 9.95 5.11 -9.00
CA GLU A 64 10.19 4.21 -7.87
C GLU A 64 9.97 4.98 -6.56
N LEU A 65 8.93 4.60 -5.81
CA LEU A 65 8.68 5.10 -4.46
C LEU A 65 9.39 4.18 -3.47
N ILE A 66 10.44 4.69 -2.82
CA ILE A 66 11.24 3.96 -1.83
C ILE A 66 10.69 4.32 -0.45
N VAL A 67 10.17 3.31 0.24
CA VAL A 67 9.55 3.48 1.55
C VAL A 67 10.63 3.63 2.63
N SER A 68 10.41 4.57 3.56
CA SER A 68 11.30 4.80 4.68
C SER A 68 11.47 3.53 5.53
N ASP A 69 12.67 3.35 6.09
CA ASP A 69 12.99 2.31 7.08
C ASP A 69 12.84 2.79 8.53
N ASN A 70 12.30 4.00 8.74
CA ASN A 70 12.08 4.60 10.05
C ASN A 70 10.59 4.77 10.36
N TYR A 71 10.11 4.10 11.42
CA TYR A 71 8.69 4.13 11.82
C TYR A 71 8.19 5.54 12.14
N ALA A 72 9.08 6.42 12.60
CA ALA A 72 8.76 7.81 12.91
C ALA A 72 8.45 8.66 11.65
N ASP A 73 8.74 8.18 10.44
CA ASP A 73 8.47 8.91 9.20
C ASP A 73 7.02 8.76 8.70
N PHE A 74 6.23 7.88 9.29
CA PHE A 74 4.84 7.61 8.89
C PHE A 74 3.83 8.44 9.70
N THR A 75 4.03 9.76 9.74
CA THR A 75 3.27 10.65 10.64
C THR A 75 1.93 11.13 10.09
N GLN A 76 1.70 11.03 8.78
CA GLN A 76 0.55 11.66 8.10
C GLN A 76 -0.81 11.10 8.50
N ALA A 77 -0.84 9.91 9.11
CA ALA A 77 -2.05 9.35 9.66
C ALA A 77 -1.78 8.32 10.76
N VAL A 78 -2.82 8.11 11.57
CA VAL A 78 -2.98 6.95 12.46
C VAL A 78 -4.20 6.19 11.94
N ALA A 79 -4.02 4.90 11.68
CA ALA A 79 -5.05 4.00 11.18
C ALA A 79 -6.08 3.67 12.27
N LEU A 80 -7.31 3.38 11.85
CA LEU A 80 -8.36 2.85 12.73
C LEU A 80 -8.16 1.36 13.03
N SER A 81 -7.69 0.60 12.05
CA SER A 81 -7.30 -0.80 12.18
C SER A 81 -5.84 -0.92 12.63
N ARG A 82 -5.57 -1.93 13.45
CA ARG A 82 -4.21 -2.31 13.84
C ARG A 82 -3.79 -3.61 13.18
N ALA A 83 -2.55 -3.66 12.74
CA ALA A 83 -1.89 -4.85 12.28
C ALA A 83 -0.73 -5.10 13.25
N GLU A 84 -0.81 -6.18 14.03
CA GLU A 84 0.08 -6.42 15.18
C GLU A 84 0.16 -5.18 16.11
N CYS A 85 1.36 -4.65 16.33
CA CYS A 85 1.63 -3.46 17.14
C CYS A 85 1.65 -2.15 16.33
N SER A 86 1.24 -2.17 15.04
CA SER A 86 1.30 -1.02 14.14
C SER A 86 -0.07 -0.44 13.78
N ASP A 87 -0.09 0.89 13.71
CA ASP A 87 -1.19 1.74 13.29
C ASP A 87 -0.79 2.70 12.15
N ARG A 88 0.34 2.44 11.46
CA ARG A 88 0.87 3.32 10.42
C ARG A 88 0.86 2.67 9.03
N ALA A 89 0.90 3.53 8.01
CA ALA A 89 0.97 3.12 6.62
C ALA A 89 1.77 4.12 5.78
N PHE A 90 2.34 3.64 4.67
CA PHE A 90 3.00 4.43 3.65
C PHE A 90 2.00 5.25 2.83
N LEU A 91 1.12 4.61 2.05
CA LEU A 91 0.01 5.29 1.38
C LEU A 91 -1.27 5.06 2.17
N TYR A 92 -1.87 6.14 2.65
CA TYR A 92 -3.08 6.08 3.48
C TYR A 92 -4.23 6.91 2.92
N ALA A 93 -5.44 6.38 2.98
CA ALA A 93 -6.66 7.17 2.85
C ALA A 93 -7.74 6.67 3.80
N ARG A 94 -8.60 7.60 4.25
CA ARG A 94 -9.74 7.28 5.10
C ARG A 94 -10.95 8.11 4.72
N ASP A 95 -12.13 7.49 4.76
CA ASP A 95 -13.43 8.14 4.52
C ASP A 95 -13.44 8.90 3.18
N ALA A 96 -12.83 8.29 2.17
CA ALA A 96 -12.55 8.92 0.89
C ALA A 96 -13.15 8.14 -0.28
N GLU A 97 -13.39 8.82 -1.39
CA GLU A 97 -14.00 8.22 -2.59
C GLU A 97 -13.21 8.52 -3.86
N ASN A 98 -13.38 7.69 -4.89
CA ASN A 98 -12.71 7.87 -6.20
C ASN A 98 -11.18 7.92 -6.07
N ILE A 99 -10.59 6.87 -5.50
CA ILE A 99 -9.14 6.75 -5.33
C ILE A 99 -8.58 5.82 -6.41
N SER A 100 -7.48 6.23 -7.04
CA SER A 100 -6.74 5.41 -8.00
C SER A 100 -5.23 5.44 -7.72
N ILE A 101 -4.57 4.30 -7.78
CA ILE A 101 -3.10 4.19 -7.79
C ILE A 101 -2.74 3.33 -9.00
N CYS A 102 -2.07 3.93 -9.99
CA CYS A 102 -1.85 3.28 -11.28
C CYS A 102 -0.62 3.81 -12.02
N GLY A 103 -0.39 3.34 -13.25
CA GLY A 103 0.53 4.00 -14.21
C GLY A 103 1.78 3.21 -14.62
N GLY A 104 2.08 2.07 -13.99
CA GLY A 104 3.21 1.23 -14.38
C GLY A 104 4.49 1.38 -13.54
N GLY A 105 4.52 2.32 -12.59
CA GLY A 105 5.64 2.50 -11.66
C GLY A 105 5.69 1.46 -10.52
N THR A 106 6.69 1.65 -9.64
CA THR A 106 7.06 0.70 -8.60
C THR A 106 7.02 1.35 -7.21
N ILE A 107 6.54 0.59 -6.22
CA ILE A 107 6.68 0.88 -4.79
C ILE A 107 7.63 -0.16 -4.21
N TYR A 108 8.81 0.29 -3.76
CA TYR A 108 9.81 -0.53 -3.10
C TYR A 108 9.67 -0.36 -1.58
N GLY A 109 9.19 -1.41 -0.90
CA GLY A 109 8.86 -1.36 0.53
C GLY A 109 10.04 -1.31 1.48
N ASN A 110 11.28 -1.46 0.97
CA ASN A 110 12.51 -1.35 1.74
C ASN A 110 12.56 -2.25 2.99
N ALA A 111 11.98 -3.45 2.89
CA ALA A 111 11.80 -4.36 4.04
C ALA A 111 13.09 -4.75 4.77
N ASP A 112 14.26 -4.69 4.15
CA ASP A 112 15.51 -5.07 4.82
C ASP A 112 15.80 -4.29 6.10
N GLY A 113 15.39 -3.01 6.15
CA GLY A 113 15.50 -2.18 7.36
C GLY A 113 14.55 -2.59 8.50
N TRP A 114 13.60 -3.48 8.23
CA TRP A 114 12.52 -3.87 9.15
C TRP A 114 12.63 -5.31 9.65
N PHE A 115 13.66 -6.05 9.24
CA PHE A 115 13.83 -7.46 9.59
C PHE A 115 15.27 -7.75 10.00
N SER A 116 15.47 -8.76 10.84
CA SER A 116 16.80 -9.31 11.14
C SER A 116 17.53 -9.72 9.85
N SER A 117 18.86 -9.66 9.84
CA SER A 117 19.66 -10.07 8.67
C SER A 117 19.70 -11.58 8.46
N SER A 118 19.46 -12.38 9.51
CA SER A 118 19.44 -13.84 9.46
C SER A 118 18.02 -14.41 9.53
N VAL A 119 17.86 -15.63 9.01
CA VAL A 119 16.66 -16.45 9.20
C VAL A 119 16.73 -17.27 10.49
N ASP A 120 15.57 -17.57 11.07
CA ASP A 120 15.38 -18.54 12.13
C ASP A 120 15.38 -20.00 11.61
N ASP A 121 15.18 -20.97 12.50
CA ASP A 121 15.13 -22.39 12.18
C ASP A 121 13.99 -22.77 11.21
N MET A 122 12.99 -21.89 11.06
CA MET A 122 11.86 -22.03 10.15
C MET A 122 12.12 -21.36 8.79
N GLY A 123 13.28 -20.70 8.64
CA GLY A 123 13.69 -20.00 7.43
C GLY A 123 13.02 -18.63 7.26
N TYR A 124 12.66 -17.97 8.37
CA TYR A 124 12.08 -16.63 8.39
C TYR A 124 12.97 -15.63 9.11
N ARG A 125 13.04 -14.42 8.59
CA ARG A 125 13.70 -13.29 9.27
C ARG A 125 12.74 -12.76 10.34
N THR A 126 13.28 -12.44 11.51
CA THR A 126 12.50 -11.87 12.61
C THR A 126 12.12 -10.43 12.28
N PRO A 127 10.83 -10.08 12.31
CA PRO A 127 10.39 -8.72 12.05
C PRO A 127 10.63 -7.78 13.23
N ALA A 128 10.78 -6.49 12.94
CA ALA A 128 10.57 -5.43 13.92
C ALA A 128 9.09 -5.40 14.37
N GLU A 129 8.84 -5.06 15.64
CA GLU A 129 7.48 -5.05 16.20
C GLU A 129 6.56 -4.02 15.53
N GLN A 130 7.10 -2.87 15.14
CA GLN A 130 6.36 -1.80 14.48
C GLN A 130 6.86 -1.66 13.04
N ARG A 131 5.97 -1.93 12.07
CA ARG A 131 6.27 -1.89 10.64
C ARG A 131 5.09 -1.26 9.91
N PRO A 132 5.32 -0.37 8.91
CA PRO A 132 4.25 0.27 8.19
C PRO A 132 3.58 -0.71 7.20
N ARG A 133 2.27 -0.58 7.03
CA ARG A 133 1.59 -1.16 5.86
C ARG A 133 1.92 -0.35 4.60
N ILE A 134 1.94 -0.97 3.42
CA ILE A 134 2.32 -0.22 2.20
C ILE A 134 1.16 0.61 1.64
N ILE A 135 0.01 -0.02 1.36
CA ILE A 135 -1.21 0.67 0.95
C ILE A 135 -2.30 0.32 1.97
N LEU A 136 -2.81 1.31 2.68
CA LEU A 136 -3.91 1.15 3.64
C LEU A 136 -5.05 2.11 3.30
N LEU A 137 -6.19 1.57 2.90
CA LEU A 137 -7.39 2.35 2.63
C LEU A 137 -8.51 1.91 3.57
N GLU A 138 -9.06 2.85 4.34
CA GLU A 138 -10.07 2.58 5.36
C GLU A 138 -11.38 3.30 5.04
N ASN A 139 -12.48 2.56 4.95
CA ASN A 139 -13.79 3.12 4.64
C ASN A 139 -13.85 3.90 3.32
N CYS A 140 -13.10 3.45 2.30
CA CYS A 140 -13.08 4.10 0.99
C CYS A 140 -14.07 3.51 -0.01
N GLN A 141 -14.59 4.33 -0.94
CA GLN A 141 -15.51 3.89 -1.99
C GLN A 141 -14.95 4.18 -3.39
N ARG A 142 -15.18 3.27 -4.35
CA ARG A 142 -14.67 3.38 -5.74
C ARG A 142 -13.14 3.48 -5.76
N VAL A 143 -12.51 2.37 -5.38
CA VAL A 143 -11.06 2.21 -5.29
C VAL A 143 -10.54 1.45 -6.50
N ARG A 144 -9.48 1.95 -7.14
CA ARG A 144 -8.79 1.29 -8.26
C ARG A 144 -7.30 1.16 -7.99
N LEU A 145 -6.77 -0.05 -8.06
CA LEU A 145 -5.32 -0.32 -8.04
C LEU A 145 -4.97 -1.04 -9.34
N GLU A 146 -4.25 -0.37 -10.23
CA GLU A 146 -4.12 -0.83 -11.63
C GLU A 146 -2.67 -0.74 -12.14
N ASN A 147 -2.11 -1.85 -12.62
CA ASN A 147 -0.80 -1.89 -13.28
C ASN A 147 0.40 -1.37 -12.45
N ILE A 148 0.34 -1.43 -11.12
CA ILE A 148 1.47 -1.07 -10.26
C ILE A 148 2.27 -2.30 -9.83
N ARG A 149 3.53 -2.08 -9.45
CA ARG A 149 4.37 -3.09 -8.81
C ARG A 149 4.63 -2.68 -7.37
N VAL A 150 4.50 -3.62 -6.44
CA VAL A 150 4.90 -3.47 -5.05
C VAL A 150 5.82 -4.63 -4.72
N HIS A 151 6.98 -4.39 -4.11
CA HIS A 151 7.88 -5.47 -3.71
C HIS A 151 8.63 -5.13 -2.44
N HIS A 152 9.08 -6.18 -1.75
CA HIS A 152 9.82 -6.07 -0.49
C HIS A 152 9.07 -5.22 0.55
N ALA A 153 7.78 -5.50 0.73
CA ALA A 153 6.97 -4.84 1.75
C ALA A 153 7.39 -5.29 3.16
N PRO A 154 7.42 -4.37 4.15
CA PRO A 154 7.85 -4.72 5.49
C PRO A 154 6.76 -5.43 6.31
N MET A 155 5.50 -5.35 5.88
CA MET A 155 4.34 -5.93 6.57
C MET A 155 3.21 -6.22 5.56
N TRP A 156 1.94 -6.25 5.99
CA TRP A 156 0.77 -6.35 5.10
C TRP A 156 0.84 -5.30 4.00
N THR A 157 0.86 -5.78 2.77
CA THR A 157 1.27 -4.96 1.63
C THR A 157 0.13 -4.06 1.17
N ILE A 158 -1.00 -4.65 0.82
CA ILE A 158 -2.19 -3.91 0.41
C ILE A 158 -3.31 -4.31 1.35
N HIS A 159 -3.74 -3.41 2.22
CA HIS A 159 -4.80 -3.64 3.20
C HIS A 159 -5.98 -2.70 2.93
N LEU A 160 -7.06 -3.29 2.43
CA LEU A 160 -8.32 -2.58 2.20
C LEU A 160 -9.28 -2.94 3.31
N VAL A 161 -9.60 -1.96 4.16
CA VAL A 161 -10.48 -2.13 5.30
C VAL A 161 -11.79 -1.44 5.01
N SER A 162 -12.86 -2.23 4.93
CA SER A 162 -14.20 -1.69 4.78
C SER A 162 -14.33 -0.81 3.55
N CYS A 163 -13.68 -1.18 2.45
CA CYS A 163 -13.85 -0.49 1.17
C CYS A 163 -15.04 -1.04 0.38
N SER A 164 -15.57 -0.26 -0.57
CA SER A 164 -16.60 -0.72 -1.48
C SER A 164 -16.33 -0.34 -2.93
N GLN A 165 -16.81 -1.16 -3.87
CA GLN A 165 -16.61 -0.97 -5.31
C GLN A 165 -15.10 -0.91 -5.65
N VAL A 166 -14.41 -2.01 -5.32
CA VAL A 166 -12.96 -2.14 -5.43
C VAL A 166 -12.60 -2.88 -6.71
N VAL A 167 -11.67 -2.33 -7.48
CA VAL A 167 -11.05 -2.98 -8.63
C VAL A 167 -9.54 -3.05 -8.40
N ILE A 168 -8.99 -4.26 -8.50
CA ILE A 168 -7.56 -4.53 -8.49
C ILE A 168 -7.25 -5.30 -9.77
N ASP A 169 -6.44 -4.72 -10.65
CA ASP A 169 -6.20 -5.31 -11.98
C ASP A 169 -4.76 -5.12 -12.46
N GLY A 170 -4.14 -6.18 -12.96
CA GLY A 170 -2.80 -6.10 -13.57
C GLY A 170 -1.67 -5.74 -12.58
N ILE A 171 -1.88 -5.87 -11.26
CA ILE A 171 -0.86 -5.52 -10.28
C ILE A 171 0.09 -6.69 -10.01
N SER A 172 1.28 -6.37 -9.52
CA SER A 172 2.25 -7.36 -9.04
C SER A 172 2.67 -7.01 -7.62
N VAL A 173 2.46 -7.92 -6.68
CA VAL A 173 3.04 -7.88 -5.34
C VAL A 173 4.08 -8.99 -5.22
N ASP A 174 5.34 -8.62 -4.98
CA ASP A 174 6.44 -9.59 -4.85
C ASP A 174 7.26 -9.39 -3.57
N ASN A 175 6.85 -10.06 -2.50
CA ASN A 175 7.57 -10.09 -1.24
C ASN A 175 8.50 -11.30 -1.15
N ASP A 176 9.62 -11.10 -0.46
CA ASP A 176 10.57 -12.15 -0.12
C ASP A 176 9.89 -13.18 0.81
N LEU A 177 9.99 -14.46 0.46
CA LEU A 177 9.39 -15.57 1.20
C LEU A 177 10.06 -15.86 2.56
N THR A 178 11.09 -15.10 2.92
CA THR A 178 11.73 -15.12 4.25
C THR A 178 11.17 -14.05 5.18
N MET A 179 10.39 -13.07 4.70
CA MET A 179 9.91 -11.95 5.51
C MET A 179 8.52 -12.24 6.11
N ALA A 180 8.46 -12.70 7.37
CA ALA A 180 7.21 -13.06 8.03
C ALA A 180 6.18 -11.90 8.11
N ASN A 181 4.89 -12.25 8.12
CA ASN A 181 3.75 -11.32 8.22
C ASN A 181 3.69 -10.30 7.07
N THR A 182 4.03 -10.76 5.86
CA THR A 182 4.01 -9.96 4.63
C THR A 182 2.89 -10.40 3.69
N ASP A 183 1.66 -10.49 4.21
CA ASP A 183 0.44 -10.71 3.42
C ASP A 183 0.48 -9.80 2.18
N ALA A 184 0.26 -10.37 1.00
CA ALA A 184 0.35 -9.59 -0.24
C ALA A 184 -0.93 -8.75 -0.46
N LEU A 185 -2.09 -9.28 -0.10
CA LEU A 185 -3.37 -8.57 -0.24
C LEU A 185 -4.36 -8.98 0.85
N ASP A 186 -4.77 -8.00 1.65
CA ASP A 186 -5.78 -8.12 2.68
C ASP A 186 -7.06 -7.40 2.27
N ILE A 187 -8.11 -8.19 2.01
CA ILE A 187 -9.47 -7.69 1.79
C ILE A 187 -10.26 -7.88 3.07
N ASP A 188 -10.29 -6.84 3.89
CA ASP A 188 -10.89 -6.85 5.21
C ASP A 188 -12.25 -6.14 5.17
N SER A 189 -13.34 -6.88 5.40
CA SER A 189 -14.69 -6.31 5.44
C SER A 189 -15.09 -5.50 4.19
N CYS A 190 -14.52 -5.79 3.01
CA CYS A 190 -14.85 -5.05 1.80
C CYS A 190 -16.13 -5.56 1.10
N GLN A 191 -16.71 -4.77 0.19
CA GLN A 191 -17.88 -5.17 -0.58
C GLN A 191 -17.75 -4.83 -2.06
N GLN A 192 -18.20 -5.73 -2.95
CA GLN A 192 -18.10 -5.56 -4.41
C GLN A 192 -16.64 -5.37 -4.84
N VAL A 193 -15.86 -6.45 -4.68
CA VAL A 193 -14.42 -6.47 -4.94
C VAL A 193 -14.16 -7.35 -6.15
N HIS A 194 -13.41 -6.84 -7.12
CA HIS A 194 -12.95 -7.58 -8.28
C HIS A 194 -11.42 -7.53 -8.36
N ILE A 195 -10.78 -8.70 -8.30
CA ILE A 195 -9.33 -8.87 -8.38
C ILE A 195 -9.02 -9.70 -9.63
N ALA A 196 -8.23 -9.15 -10.54
CA ALA A 196 -7.95 -9.79 -11.81
C ALA A 196 -6.51 -9.63 -12.29
N ASN A 197 -6.05 -10.57 -13.13
CA ASN A 197 -4.83 -10.46 -13.95
C ASN A 197 -3.56 -10.10 -13.15
N SER A 198 -3.49 -10.54 -11.89
CA SER A 198 -2.49 -10.06 -10.93
C SER A 198 -1.58 -11.18 -10.42
N PHE A 199 -0.39 -10.80 -9.99
CA PHE A 199 0.58 -11.69 -9.34
C PHE A 199 0.73 -11.32 -7.87
N PHE A 200 0.68 -12.33 -6.98
CA PHE A 200 0.85 -12.13 -5.54
C PHE A 200 1.86 -13.15 -4.98
N SER A 201 2.96 -12.67 -4.42
CA SER A 201 3.97 -13.46 -3.70
C SER A 201 4.16 -12.94 -2.28
N ALA A 202 3.99 -13.81 -1.29
CA ALA A 202 4.09 -13.48 0.13
C ALA A 202 4.68 -14.61 0.97
N ALA A 203 5.41 -14.28 2.04
CA ALA A 203 5.81 -15.25 3.08
C ALA A 203 4.67 -15.59 4.05
N ASP A 204 3.48 -15.06 3.78
CA ASP A 204 2.24 -15.27 4.50
C ASP A 204 1.11 -15.46 3.45
N ASP A 205 -0.11 -15.03 3.73
CA ASP A 205 -1.23 -15.11 2.82
C ASP A 205 -0.99 -14.31 1.52
N ALA A 206 -1.09 -14.98 0.36
CA ALA A 206 -1.05 -14.27 -0.93
C ALA A 206 -2.29 -13.38 -1.12
N ILE A 207 -3.47 -13.87 -0.74
CA ILE A 207 -4.70 -13.09 -0.64
C ILE A 207 -5.44 -13.56 0.61
N CYS A 208 -5.68 -12.66 1.57
CA CYS A 208 -6.44 -12.93 2.77
C CYS A 208 -7.80 -12.23 2.73
N LEU A 209 -8.86 -13.00 2.96
CA LEU A 209 -10.24 -12.51 3.09
C LEU A 209 -10.61 -12.51 4.57
N LYS A 210 -10.79 -11.33 5.16
CA LYS A 210 -10.97 -11.21 6.63
C LYS A 210 -12.07 -10.22 7.01
N THR A 211 -12.45 -10.26 8.28
CA THR A 211 -13.36 -9.30 8.93
C THR A 211 -12.84 -9.00 10.32
N THR A 212 -11.68 -8.35 10.40
CA THR A 212 -10.96 -8.10 11.66
C THR A 212 -11.79 -7.22 12.59
N ASP A 213 -11.52 -7.29 13.89
CA ASP A 213 -12.07 -6.35 14.86
C ASP A 213 -11.65 -4.91 14.52
N LYS A 214 -12.58 -3.96 14.64
CA LYS A 214 -12.42 -2.55 14.26
C LYS A 214 -13.59 -1.72 14.80
N PRO A 215 -13.49 -0.37 14.82
CA PRO A 215 -14.58 0.47 15.32
C PRO A 215 -15.92 0.16 14.64
N ALA A 216 -17.00 0.11 15.43
CA ALA A 216 -18.34 -0.24 14.95
C ALA A 216 -18.80 0.59 13.74
N ALA A 217 -18.38 1.86 13.66
CA ALA A 217 -18.71 2.77 12.56
C ALA A 217 -18.25 2.27 11.18
N ILE A 218 -17.19 1.46 11.11
CA ILE A 218 -16.66 0.90 9.87
C ILE A 218 -16.79 -0.62 9.80
N GLN A 219 -17.37 -1.28 10.81
CA GLN A 219 -17.51 -2.73 10.82
C GLN A 219 -18.63 -3.17 9.87
N ARG A 220 -18.29 -4.01 8.88
CA ARG A 220 -19.25 -4.51 7.89
C ARG A 220 -18.89 -5.94 7.46
N PRO A 221 -19.85 -6.73 6.93
CA PRO A 221 -19.53 -8.05 6.39
C PRO A 221 -18.71 -7.92 5.10
N LEU A 222 -17.80 -8.88 4.91
CA LEU A 222 -17.14 -9.12 3.62
C LEU A 222 -18.14 -9.83 2.69
N ARG A 223 -18.39 -9.29 1.48
CA ARG A 223 -19.28 -9.95 0.50
C ARG A 223 -19.00 -9.51 -0.94
N GLN A 224 -19.35 -10.39 -1.89
CA GLN A 224 -19.23 -10.15 -3.33
C GLN A 224 -17.77 -9.87 -3.74
N VAL A 225 -16.89 -10.83 -3.44
CA VAL A 225 -15.48 -10.81 -3.85
C VAL A 225 -15.32 -11.79 -5.01
N THR A 226 -14.76 -11.33 -6.12
CA THR A 226 -14.41 -12.15 -7.30
C THR A 226 -12.91 -12.07 -7.52
N ILE A 227 -12.27 -13.23 -7.67
CA ILE A 227 -10.83 -13.36 -7.94
C ILE A 227 -10.69 -14.21 -9.20
N VAL A 228 -10.06 -13.67 -10.24
CA VAL A 228 -9.97 -14.33 -11.55
C VAL A 228 -8.60 -14.10 -12.19
N ASN A 229 -8.04 -15.12 -12.84
CA ASN A 229 -6.78 -15.01 -13.57
C ASN A 229 -5.61 -14.43 -12.73
N CYS A 230 -5.47 -14.89 -11.49
CA CYS A 230 -4.36 -14.51 -10.61
C CYS A 230 -3.35 -15.65 -10.49
N THR A 231 -2.07 -15.29 -10.39
CA THR A 231 -0.98 -16.23 -10.07
C THR A 231 -0.53 -15.98 -8.64
N LEU A 232 -0.53 -17.03 -7.81
CA LEU A 232 -0.20 -16.95 -6.39
C LEU A 232 1.07 -17.76 -6.08
N ARG A 233 1.97 -17.16 -5.30
CA ARG A 233 3.12 -17.82 -4.67
C ARG A 233 3.06 -17.53 -3.17
N SER A 234 3.07 -18.56 -2.33
CA SER A 234 3.02 -18.35 -0.88
C SER A 234 3.85 -19.39 -0.15
N LYS A 235 4.44 -19.01 0.99
CA LYS A 235 5.15 -19.90 1.92
C LYS A 235 4.53 -19.76 3.31
N LYS A 236 3.75 -20.74 3.74
CA LYS A 236 3.09 -20.73 5.05
C LYS A 236 4.09 -20.77 6.22
N LEU A 237 3.95 -19.86 7.19
CA LEU A 237 4.59 -19.96 8.51
C LEU A 237 4.23 -21.29 9.18
N ARG A 238 5.24 -22.05 9.64
CA ARG A 238 5.01 -23.25 10.44
C ARG A 238 4.70 -22.78 11.87
N PHE A 239 3.45 -22.92 12.30
CA PHE A 239 3.03 -22.72 13.69
C PHE A 239 3.30 -23.97 14.52
#